data_AF-A0A1E5CWG8-F1
#
_entry.id   AF-A0A1E5CWG8-F1
#
_cell.length_a   1.000
_cell.length_b   1.000
_cell.length_c   1.000
_cell.angle_alpha   90.00
_cell.angle_beta   90.00
_cell.angle_gamma   90.00
#
_symmetry.space_group_name_H-M   'P 1'
#
loop_
_entity.id
_entity.type
_entity.pdbx_description
1 polymer ?
#
loop_
_entity_poly.entity_id
_entity_poly.type
_entity_poly.pdbx_seq_one_letter_code
_entity_poly.pdbx_strand_id
1 'polypeptide(L)'
;MTGHNFYNYVEQFGTSQKRSMFGGIGLFMDEAMYALISNDSIFIRGGHELDEKLKVLGCEKYRHVKKQTTATVNYYDITHLFTADHRELHSIVEESINYSVRQRNYQKSSASRRLRDLPNMQLTLERMVKKAGVDDVSTFMELGASDVFRKVKKAYGNDVDIKLLWKFAGAIDGIHWKLIQEPRKRQLLEFCE
;
A
#
# COMPACT_ATOMS: atom_id res chain seq x y z
N MET A 1 -12.64 32.01 4.74
CA MET A 1 -12.74 31.73 6.20
C MET A 1 -12.91 30.24 6.50
N THR A 2 -13.67 29.51 5.67
CA THR A 2 -13.95 28.06 5.81
C THR A 2 -12.70 27.19 5.99
N GLY A 3 -11.67 27.38 5.17
CA GLY A 3 -10.43 26.59 5.28
C GLY A 3 -9.65 26.82 6.58
N HIS A 4 -9.67 28.03 7.14
CA HIS A 4 -9.02 28.32 8.43
C HIS A 4 -9.76 27.65 9.59
N ASN A 5 -11.09 27.68 9.57
CA ASN A 5 -11.91 27.00 10.56
C ASN A 5 -11.72 25.48 10.51
N PHE A 6 -11.53 24.92 9.31
CA PHE A 6 -11.26 23.49 9.17
C PHE A 6 -9.90 23.10 9.77
N TYR A 7 -8.87 23.94 9.65
CA TYR A 7 -7.58 23.67 10.29
C TYR A 7 -7.71 23.53 11.80
N ASN A 8 -8.47 24.41 12.45
CA ASN A 8 -8.68 24.33 13.90
C ASN A 8 -9.54 23.12 14.27
N TYR A 9 -10.58 22.83 13.48
CA TYR A 9 -11.43 21.66 13.67
C TYR A 9 -10.62 20.35 13.67
N VAL A 10 -9.66 20.19 12.75
CA VAL A 10 -8.91 18.93 12.67
C VAL A 10 -7.88 18.72 13.77
N GLU A 11 -7.53 19.76 14.55
CA GLU A 11 -6.59 19.63 15.66
C GLU A 11 -7.11 18.67 16.75
N GLN A 12 -8.44 18.48 16.86
CA GLN A 12 -9.03 17.52 17.80
C GLN A 12 -8.70 16.06 17.47
N PHE A 13 -8.32 15.74 16.22
CA PHE A 13 -7.89 14.39 15.82
C PHE A 13 -6.38 14.20 15.98
N GLY A 14 -5.64 15.28 16.28
CA GLY A 14 -4.19 15.28 16.43
C GLY A 14 -3.47 16.25 15.50
N THR A 15 -2.16 16.38 15.71
CA THR A 15 -1.33 17.36 15.01
C THR A 15 -1.15 16.99 13.54
N SER A 16 -1.65 17.85 12.65
CA SER A 16 -1.52 17.68 11.21
C SER A 16 -0.39 18.50 10.61
N GLN A 17 0.45 17.88 9.78
CA GLN A 17 1.44 18.59 8.97
C GLN A 17 0.77 19.19 7.72
N LYS A 18 1.18 20.39 7.33
CA LYS A 18 0.65 21.11 6.16
C LYS A 18 1.70 21.14 5.04
N ARG A 19 1.32 20.78 3.81
CA ARG A 19 2.22 20.81 2.63
C ARG A 19 1.48 21.27 1.38
N SER A 20 2.17 21.96 0.47
CA SER A 20 1.57 22.32 -0.83
C SER A 20 1.33 21.06 -1.67
N MET A 21 0.09 20.84 -2.10
CA MET A 21 -0.35 19.67 -2.86
C MET A 21 -1.44 20.06 -3.85
N PHE A 22 -1.28 19.67 -5.12
CA PHE A 22 -2.30 19.88 -6.16
C PHE A 22 -2.80 21.33 -6.33
N GLY A 23 -1.93 22.32 -6.09
CA GLY A 23 -2.29 23.74 -6.13
C GLY A 23 -3.08 24.23 -4.90
N GLY A 24 -3.26 23.38 -3.87
CA GLY A 24 -3.82 23.72 -2.57
C GLY A 24 -2.91 23.31 -1.41
N ILE A 25 -3.49 23.18 -0.22
CA ILE A 25 -2.81 22.76 1.00
C ILE A 25 -3.30 21.37 1.40
N GLY A 26 -2.40 20.39 1.37
CA GLY A 26 -2.65 19.06 1.90
C GLY A 26 -2.40 18.97 3.41
N LEU A 27 -3.25 18.23 4.10
CA LEU A 27 -3.11 17.88 5.52
C LEU A 27 -2.67 16.43 5.67
N PHE A 28 -1.68 16.22 6.52
CA PHE A 28 -1.02 14.93 6.71
C PHE A 28 -0.98 14.55 8.19
N MET A 29 -1.25 13.28 8.48
CA MET A 29 -1.01 12.65 9.78
C MET A 29 -0.10 11.44 9.55
N ASP A 30 0.98 11.29 10.32
CA ASP A 30 1.98 10.23 10.12
C ASP A 30 2.48 10.08 8.66
N GLU A 31 2.75 11.22 8.02
CA GLU A 31 3.09 11.34 6.59
C GLU A 31 2.00 10.86 5.61
N ALA A 32 0.80 10.53 6.08
CA ALA A 32 -0.33 10.15 5.27
C ALA A 32 -1.24 11.35 5.01
N MET A 33 -1.36 11.76 3.74
CA MET A 33 -2.30 12.80 3.35
C MET A 33 -3.73 12.29 3.49
N TYR A 34 -4.55 13.02 4.26
CA TYR A 34 -5.95 12.69 4.52
C TYR A 34 -6.92 13.80 4.08
N ALA A 35 -6.46 15.06 3.96
CA ALA A 35 -7.29 16.16 3.45
C ALA A 35 -6.53 17.03 2.44
N LEU A 36 -7.30 17.72 1.61
CA LEU A 36 -6.85 18.77 0.69
C LEU A 36 -7.75 19.99 0.86
N ILE A 37 -7.17 21.17 1.05
CA ILE A 37 -7.87 22.44 1.07
C ILE A 37 -7.46 23.19 -0.20
N SER A 38 -8.42 23.50 -1.06
CA SER A 38 -8.18 24.22 -2.32
C SER A 38 -9.40 25.07 -2.67
N ASN A 39 -9.19 26.33 -3.05
CA ASN A 39 -10.25 27.26 -3.45
C ASN A 39 -11.42 27.31 -2.45
N ASP A 40 -11.12 27.49 -1.15
CA ASP A 40 -12.08 27.46 -0.03
C ASP A 40 -12.91 26.17 0.12
N SER A 41 -12.60 25.14 -0.66
CA SER A 41 -13.23 23.83 -0.60
C SER A 41 -12.38 22.88 0.23
N ILE A 42 -13.05 22.01 0.98
CA ILE A 42 -12.45 21.01 1.87
C ILE A 42 -12.70 19.64 1.25
N PHE A 43 -11.63 18.95 0.92
CA PHE A 43 -11.70 17.60 0.40
C PHE A 43 -11.08 16.61 1.38
N ILE A 44 -11.78 15.49 1.63
CA ILE A 44 -11.28 14.40 2.49
C ILE A 44 -10.96 13.17 1.64
N ARG A 45 -9.92 12.43 2.01
CA ARG A 45 -9.52 11.23 1.29
C ARG A 45 -10.54 10.12 1.55
N GLY A 46 -11.13 9.56 0.50
CA GLY A 46 -11.96 8.37 0.64
C GLY A 46 -11.13 7.09 0.71
N GLY A 47 -11.81 5.97 0.98
CA GLY A 47 -11.23 4.63 0.95
C GLY A 47 -12.16 3.57 1.51
N HIS A 48 -12.19 2.40 0.88
CA HIS A 48 -13.04 1.27 1.29
C HIS A 48 -14.52 1.71 1.36
N GLU A 49 -15.20 1.46 2.48
CA GLU A 49 -16.61 1.80 2.71
C GLU A 49 -16.87 3.32 2.73
N LEU A 50 -15.86 4.12 3.09
CA LEU A 50 -15.98 5.58 3.11
C LEU A 50 -16.24 6.15 1.71
N ASP A 51 -15.76 5.49 0.65
CA ASP A 51 -16.04 5.90 -0.73
C ASP A 51 -17.54 5.89 -1.03
N GLU A 52 -18.24 4.81 -0.66
CA GLU A 52 -19.68 4.69 -0.90
C GLU A 52 -20.47 5.62 0.01
N LYS A 53 -20.07 5.77 1.28
CA LYS A 53 -20.68 6.72 2.21
C LYS A 53 -20.62 8.15 1.69
N LEU A 54 -19.46 8.60 1.22
CA LEU A 54 -19.27 9.94 0.66
C LEU A 54 -20.11 10.17 -0.60
N LYS A 55 -20.22 9.17 -1.49
CA LYS A 55 -21.09 9.24 -2.67
C LYS A 55 -22.57 9.37 -2.29
N VAL A 56 -23.05 8.58 -1.32
CA VAL A 56 -24.44 8.64 -0.84
C VAL A 56 -24.76 10.00 -0.22
N LEU A 57 -23.78 10.63 0.45
CA LEU A 57 -23.88 11.99 1.00
C LEU A 57 -23.73 13.10 -0.05
N GLY A 58 -23.65 12.75 -1.34
CA GLY A 58 -23.55 13.71 -2.45
C GLY A 58 -22.18 14.38 -2.58
N CYS A 59 -21.13 13.83 -1.96
CA CYS A 59 -19.79 14.40 -2.05
C CYS A 59 -19.14 14.04 -3.40
N GLU A 60 -18.61 15.03 -4.13
CA GLU A 60 -17.99 14.81 -5.43
C GLU A 60 -16.47 14.65 -5.34
N LYS A 61 -15.88 13.84 -6.23
CA LYS A 61 -14.41 13.69 -6.29
C LYS A 61 -13.72 14.95 -6.81
N TYR A 62 -12.59 15.28 -6.19
CA TYR A 62 -11.67 16.30 -6.64
C TYR A 62 -11.07 15.90 -7.99
N ARG A 63 -11.19 16.83 -8.94
CA ARG A 63 -10.66 16.71 -10.31
C ARG A 63 -9.55 17.73 -10.48
N HIS A 64 -8.31 17.26 -10.57
CA HIS A 64 -7.16 18.10 -10.83
C HIS A 64 -6.90 18.19 -12.33
N VAL A 65 -7.13 19.37 -12.91
CA VAL A 65 -6.89 19.63 -14.34
C VAL A 65 -5.49 20.17 -14.54
N LYS A 66 -4.66 19.49 -15.35
CA LYS A 66 -3.33 19.96 -15.73
C LYS A 66 -3.22 20.00 -17.25
N LYS A 67 -3.19 21.20 -17.83
CA LYS A 67 -3.16 21.44 -19.29
C LYS A 67 -4.30 20.67 -20.01
N GLN A 68 -3.97 19.54 -20.65
CA GLN A 68 -4.90 18.71 -21.45
C GLN A 68 -5.36 17.43 -20.74
N THR A 69 -4.86 17.14 -19.52
CA THR A 69 -5.23 15.91 -18.77
C THR A 69 -5.91 16.25 -17.46
N THR A 70 -7.00 15.54 -17.17
CA THR A 70 -7.73 15.62 -15.90
C THR A 70 -7.45 14.36 -15.08
N ALA A 71 -6.84 14.54 -13.92
CA ALA A 71 -6.64 13.47 -12.95
C ALA A 71 -7.76 13.53 -11.90
N THR A 72 -8.57 12.48 -11.82
CA THR A 72 -9.51 12.31 -10.70
C THR A 72 -8.76 11.64 -9.57
N VAL A 73 -8.71 12.28 -8.40
CA VAL A 73 -8.06 11.72 -7.21
C VAL A 73 -9.10 11.32 -6.18
N ASN A 74 -8.75 10.42 -5.26
CA ASN A 74 -9.68 9.88 -4.28
C ASN A 74 -9.89 10.82 -3.08
N TYR A 75 -10.19 12.08 -3.35
CA TYR A 75 -10.56 13.09 -2.37
C TYR A 75 -11.95 13.58 -2.72
N TYR A 76 -12.85 13.70 -1.74
CA TYR A 76 -14.24 14.08 -1.96
C TYR A 76 -14.54 15.40 -1.26
N ASP A 77 -15.29 16.27 -1.93
CA ASP A 77 -15.70 17.56 -1.39
C ASP A 77 -16.69 17.36 -0.26
N ILE A 78 -16.28 17.73 0.95
CA ILE A 78 -17.10 17.68 2.17
C ILE A 78 -17.44 19.08 2.67
N THR A 79 -17.26 20.12 1.85
CA THR A 79 -17.44 21.52 2.26
C THR A 79 -18.85 21.76 2.81
N HIS A 80 -19.88 21.23 2.15
CA HIS A 80 -21.27 21.34 2.62
C HIS A 80 -21.50 20.59 3.94
N LEU A 81 -20.87 19.44 4.13
CA LEU A 81 -20.95 18.69 5.39
C LEU A 81 -20.31 19.48 6.54
N PHE A 82 -19.19 20.15 6.26
CA PHE A 82 -18.50 20.97 7.24
C PHE A 82 -19.30 22.22 7.62
N THR A 83 -19.81 22.96 6.63
CA THR A 83 -20.54 24.21 6.88
C THR A 83 -21.91 23.97 7.50
N ALA A 84 -22.54 22.83 7.25
CA ALA A 84 -23.82 22.45 7.84
C ALA A 84 -23.71 21.75 9.20
N ASP A 85 -22.49 21.60 9.75
CA ASP A 85 -22.22 20.84 10.97
C ASP A 85 -22.88 19.44 10.94
N HIS A 86 -22.65 18.72 9.85
CA HIS A 86 -23.30 17.44 9.61
C HIS A 86 -22.94 16.44 10.73
N ARG A 87 -23.94 15.77 11.29
CA ARG A 87 -23.78 14.86 12.45
C ARG A 87 -22.71 13.77 12.28
N GLU A 88 -22.41 13.37 11.05
CA GLU A 88 -21.42 12.32 10.74
C GLU A 88 -20.04 12.88 10.36
N LEU A 89 -19.86 14.20 10.31
CA LEU A 89 -18.62 14.87 9.90
C LEU A 89 -17.42 14.36 10.72
N HIS A 90 -17.58 14.22 12.04
CA HIS A 90 -16.52 13.73 12.91
C HIS A 90 -16.07 12.32 12.51
N SER A 91 -17.02 11.38 12.39
CA SER A 91 -16.71 10.02 11.93
C SER A 91 -16.08 9.97 10.55
N ILE A 92 -16.54 10.80 9.60
CA ILE A 92 -16.01 10.84 8.24
C ILE A 92 -14.54 11.26 8.22
N VAL A 93 -14.20 12.30 8.98
CA VAL A 93 -12.83 12.82 9.05
C VAL A 93 -11.92 11.82 9.78
N GLU A 94 -12.38 11.25 10.89
CA GLU A 94 -11.66 10.21 11.63
C GLU A 94 -11.40 8.95 10.78
N GLU A 95 -12.41 8.44 10.09
CA GLU A 95 -12.30 7.30 9.18
C GLU A 95 -11.29 7.58 8.06
N SER A 96 -11.31 8.78 7.48
CA SER A 96 -10.35 9.17 6.45
C SER A 96 -8.92 9.21 6.96
N ILE A 97 -8.70 9.78 8.15
CA ILE A 97 -7.38 9.83 8.80
C ILE A 97 -6.88 8.39 9.04
N ASN A 98 -7.70 7.57 9.69
CA ASN A 98 -7.36 6.19 10.02
C ASN A 98 -7.05 5.36 8.78
N TYR A 99 -7.86 5.47 7.73
CA TYR A 99 -7.62 4.81 6.46
C TYR A 99 -6.30 5.27 5.83
N SER A 100 -6.07 6.58 5.79
CA SER A 100 -4.87 7.18 5.19
C SER A 100 -3.60 6.69 5.89
N VAL A 101 -3.58 6.71 7.22
CA VAL A 101 -2.44 6.25 8.04
C VAL A 101 -2.23 4.75 7.88
N ARG A 102 -3.28 3.92 7.98
CA ARG A 102 -3.17 2.47 7.76
C ARG A 102 -2.63 2.15 6.38
N GLN A 103 -3.13 2.82 5.34
CA GLN A 103 -2.68 2.62 3.97
C GLN A 103 -1.21 3.03 3.81
N ARG A 104 -0.79 4.15 4.40
CA ARG A 104 0.61 4.62 4.37
C ARG A 104 1.54 3.66 5.10
N ASN A 105 1.14 3.17 6.27
CA ASN A 105 1.90 2.20 7.05
C ASN A 105 2.03 0.87 6.32
N TYR A 106 0.94 0.38 5.70
CA TYR A 106 0.99 -0.80 4.85
C TYR A 106 1.98 -0.63 3.69
N GLN A 107 1.93 0.50 2.96
CA GLN A 107 2.87 0.80 1.88
C GLN A 107 4.34 0.93 2.33
N LYS A 108 4.58 1.32 3.58
CA LYS A 108 5.94 1.34 4.15
C LYS A 108 6.38 -0.03 4.68
N SER A 109 5.43 -0.89 5.02
CA SER A 109 5.71 -2.22 5.57
C SER A 109 6.32 -3.16 4.52
N SER A 110 7.09 -4.14 4.99
CA SER A 110 7.57 -5.26 4.18
C SER A 110 6.44 -6.03 3.50
N ALA A 111 5.23 -6.02 4.06
CA ALA A 111 4.05 -6.67 3.51
C ALA A 111 3.57 -6.05 2.18
N SER A 112 3.99 -4.82 1.84
CA SER A 112 3.74 -4.22 0.51
C SER A 112 4.80 -4.55 -0.53
N ARG A 113 5.95 -5.11 -0.12
CA ARG A 113 6.99 -5.53 -1.08
C ARG A 113 6.40 -6.66 -1.91
N ARG A 114 6.58 -6.55 -3.23
CA ARG A 114 6.16 -7.62 -4.13
C ARG A 114 7.29 -8.64 -4.18
N LEU A 115 6.95 -9.90 -4.45
CA LEU A 115 7.95 -10.95 -4.61
C LEU A 115 9.00 -10.57 -5.66
N ARG A 116 8.60 -9.94 -6.77
CA ARG A 116 9.53 -9.46 -7.81
C ARG A 116 10.48 -8.35 -7.38
N ASP A 117 10.23 -7.69 -6.25
CA ASP A 117 11.10 -6.64 -5.74
C ASP A 117 12.24 -7.24 -4.87
N LEU A 118 12.22 -8.54 -4.58
CA LEU A 118 13.30 -9.25 -3.88
C LEU A 118 14.49 -9.58 -4.81
N PRO A 119 15.72 -9.72 -4.26
CA PRO A 119 16.87 -10.16 -5.05
C PRO A 119 16.61 -11.48 -5.78
N ASN A 120 17.13 -11.61 -7.00
CA ASN A 120 16.97 -12.79 -7.86
C ASN A 120 15.52 -13.10 -8.30
N MET A 121 14.54 -12.35 -7.80
CA MET A 121 13.14 -12.47 -8.18
C MET A 121 12.80 -11.54 -9.33
N GLN A 122 11.90 -11.99 -10.18
CA GLN A 122 11.37 -11.24 -11.33
C GLN A 122 9.89 -11.58 -11.47
N LEU A 123 9.17 -10.85 -12.33
CA LEU A 123 7.73 -11.07 -12.54
C LEU A 123 7.38 -12.54 -12.87
N THR A 124 8.22 -13.21 -13.66
CA THR A 124 8.03 -14.63 -14.01
C THR A 124 8.10 -15.53 -12.77
N LEU A 125 9.04 -15.28 -11.86
CA LEU A 125 9.17 -16.05 -10.61
C LEU A 125 8.06 -15.70 -9.62
N GLU A 126 7.67 -14.43 -9.51
CA GLU A 126 6.50 -14.05 -8.72
C GLU A 126 5.24 -14.81 -9.17
N ARG A 127 4.96 -14.84 -10.48
CA ARG A 127 3.81 -15.60 -11.02
C ARG A 127 3.90 -17.09 -10.70
N MET A 128 5.10 -17.66 -10.81
CA MET A 128 5.35 -19.07 -10.51
C MET A 128 5.09 -19.41 -9.04
N VAL A 129 5.63 -18.59 -8.14
CA VAL A 129 5.49 -18.76 -6.70
C VAL A 129 4.03 -18.54 -6.25
N LYS A 130 3.34 -17.54 -6.81
CA LYS A 130 1.89 -17.32 -6.59
C LYS A 130 1.05 -18.50 -7.05
N LYS A 131 1.31 -19.05 -8.25
CA LYS A 131 0.61 -20.26 -8.74
C LYS A 131 0.85 -21.47 -7.83
N ALA A 132 1.99 -21.52 -7.14
CA ALA A 132 2.30 -22.54 -6.15
C ALA A 132 1.67 -22.29 -4.75
N GLY A 133 0.84 -21.25 -4.60
CA GLY A 133 0.12 -20.93 -3.37
C GLY A 133 0.97 -20.16 -2.35
N VAL A 134 1.86 -19.29 -2.82
CA VAL A 134 2.66 -18.38 -1.98
C VAL A 134 2.45 -16.95 -2.52
N ASP A 135 1.55 -16.21 -1.89
CA ASP A 135 0.96 -15.00 -2.48
C ASP A 135 1.74 -13.71 -2.21
N ASP A 136 2.49 -13.68 -1.12
CA ASP A 136 3.18 -12.49 -0.63
C ASP A 136 4.57 -12.78 -0.08
N VAL A 137 5.33 -11.71 0.16
CA VAL A 137 6.69 -11.77 0.68
C VAL A 137 6.72 -12.36 2.09
N SER A 138 5.75 -12.06 2.95
CA SER A 138 5.73 -12.56 4.32
C SER A 138 5.67 -14.09 4.33
N THR A 139 4.73 -14.68 3.58
CA THR A 139 4.57 -16.13 3.42
C THR A 139 5.80 -16.76 2.79
N PHE A 140 6.40 -16.10 1.79
CA PHE A 140 7.63 -16.57 1.15
C PHE A 140 8.82 -16.64 2.11
N MET A 141 8.98 -15.64 2.99
CA MET A 141 10.05 -15.61 3.98
C MET A 141 9.81 -16.62 5.11
N GLU A 142 8.56 -16.79 5.56
CA GLU A 142 8.18 -17.73 6.62
C GLU A 142 8.40 -19.19 6.20
N LEU A 143 7.98 -19.57 4.99
CA LEU A 143 8.20 -20.90 4.44
C LEU A 143 9.68 -21.19 4.18
N GLY A 144 10.43 -20.16 3.76
CA GLY A 144 11.83 -20.32 3.39
C GLY A 144 12.02 -21.00 2.02
N ALA A 145 13.28 -21.05 1.58
CA ALA A 145 13.62 -21.41 0.20
C ALA A 145 13.21 -22.85 -0.18
N SER A 146 13.47 -23.82 0.72
CA SER A 146 13.20 -25.24 0.45
C SER A 146 11.72 -25.54 0.32
N ASP A 147 10.88 -24.97 1.18
CA ASP A 147 9.43 -25.19 1.14
C ASP A 147 8.77 -24.52 -0.05
N VAL A 148 9.19 -23.29 -0.37
CA VAL A 148 8.73 -22.61 -1.58
C VAL A 148 9.14 -23.42 -2.82
N PHE A 149 10.38 -23.93 -2.86
CA PHE A 149 10.84 -24.78 -3.95
C PHE A 149 10.03 -26.07 -4.09
N ARG A 150 9.73 -26.76 -2.97
CA ARG A 150 8.87 -27.95 -2.95
C ARG A 150 7.47 -27.66 -3.46
N LYS A 151 6.86 -26.54 -3.04
CA LYS A 151 5.55 -26.10 -3.56
C LYS A 151 5.59 -25.85 -5.06
N VAL A 152 6.65 -25.19 -5.57
CA VAL A 152 6.83 -24.97 -7.01
C VAL A 152 7.01 -26.29 -7.76
N LYS A 153 7.83 -27.23 -7.27
CA LYS A 153 7.95 -28.58 -7.87
C LYS A 153 6.60 -29.30 -7.92
N LYS A 154 5.82 -29.23 -6.84
CA LYS A 154 4.48 -29.85 -6.81
C LYS A 154 3.52 -29.24 -7.84
N ALA A 155 3.61 -27.93 -8.09
CA ALA A 155 2.73 -27.23 -9.03
C ALA A 155 3.16 -27.31 -10.50
N TYR A 156 4.45 -27.50 -10.78
CA TYR A 156 5.03 -27.44 -12.14
C TYR A 156 5.70 -28.73 -12.62
N GLY A 157 5.86 -29.74 -11.74
CA GLY A 157 6.51 -31.01 -12.04
C GLY A 157 7.94 -31.10 -11.50
N ASN A 158 8.55 -32.29 -11.62
CA ASN A 158 9.88 -32.57 -11.06
C ASN A 158 11.05 -31.97 -11.87
N ASP A 159 10.81 -31.52 -13.10
CA ASP A 159 11.82 -30.96 -14.01
C ASP A 159 12.19 -29.49 -13.71
N VAL A 160 11.70 -28.94 -12.59
CA VAL A 160 12.01 -27.59 -12.14
C VAL A 160 13.50 -27.46 -11.81
N ASP A 161 14.19 -26.53 -12.47
CA ASP A 161 15.63 -26.30 -12.30
C ASP A 161 15.99 -25.99 -10.84
N ILE A 162 16.94 -26.76 -10.29
CA ILE A 162 17.45 -26.59 -8.93
C ILE A 162 18.03 -25.19 -8.67
N LYS A 163 18.45 -24.46 -9.70
CA LYS A 163 18.87 -23.06 -9.55
C LYS A 163 17.78 -22.17 -8.95
N LEU A 164 16.51 -22.55 -9.04
CA LEU A 164 15.42 -21.82 -8.38
C LEU A 164 15.53 -21.87 -6.86
N LEU A 165 15.95 -23.00 -6.28
CA LEU A 165 16.21 -23.11 -4.84
C LEU A 165 17.25 -22.07 -4.40
N TRP A 166 18.33 -21.90 -5.18
CA TRP A 166 19.36 -20.90 -4.90
C TRP A 166 18.84 -19.47 -5.06
N LYS A 167 18.00 -19.22 -6.07
CA LYS A 167 17.38 -17.90 -6.25
C LYS A 167 16.48 -17.55 -5.08
N PHE A 168 15.68 -18.49 -4.58
CA PHE A 168 14.81 -18.27 -3.42
C PHE A 168 15.62 -18.04 -2.15
N ALA A 169 16.67 -18.84 -1.92
CA ALA A 169 17.57 -18.64 -0.79
C ALA A 169 18.27 -17.27 -0.84
N GLY A 170 18.77 -16.86 -2.01
CA GLY A 170 19.37 -15.54 -2.18
C GLY A 170 18.36 -14.40 -2.00
N ALA A 171 17.10 -14.60 -2.40
CA ALA A 171 16.03 -13.64 -2.18
C ALA A 171 15.75 -13.42 -0.68
N ILE A 172 15.77 -14.50 0.11
CA ILE A 172 15.58 -14.47 1.57
C ILE A 172 16.79 -13.86 2.27
N ASP A 173 18.00 -14.28 1.88
CA ASP A 173 19.25 -13.83 2.48
C ASP A 173 19.65 -12.42 2.03
N GLY A 174 18.92 -11.81 1.09
CA GLY A 174 19.18 -10.46 0.60
C GLY A 174 20.39 -10.34 -0.34
N ILE A 175 20.86 -11.45 -0.92
CA ILE A 175 22.09 -11.53 -1.73
C ILE A 175 21.85 -12.12 -3.12
N HIS A 176 22.76 -11.87 -4.07
CA HIS A 176 22.69 -12.52 -5.37
C HIS A 176 22.95 -14.04 -5.22
N TRP A 177 22.13 -14.89 -5.83
CA TRP A 177 22.13 -16.35 -5.62
C TRP A 177 23.48 -17.06 -5.87
N LYS A 178 24.32 -16.49 -6.74
CA LYS A 178 25.68 -17.00 -7.00
C LYS A 178 26.64 -16.87 -5.81
N LEU A 179 26.31 -16.04 -4.81
CA LEU A 179 27.13 -15.82 -3.62
C LEU A 179 26.86 -16.86 -2.52
N ILE A 180 25.85 -17.72 -2.69
CA ILE A 180 25.54 -18.81 -1.75
C ILE A 180 26.65 -19.85 -1.81
N GLN A 181 27.25 -20.12 -0.65
CA GLN A 181 28.35 -21.07 -0.50
C GLN A 181 27.84 -22.52 -0.47
N GLU A 182 28.68 -23.47 -0.89
CA GLU A 182 28.34 -24.89 -0.99
C GLU A 182 27.77 -25.53 0.29
N PRO A 183 28.27 -25.23 1.52
CA PRO A 183 27.69 -25.78 2.74
C PRO A 183 26.20 -25.43 2.89
N ARG A 184 25.82 -24.19 2.57
CA ARG A 184 24.42 -23.73 2.61
C ARG A 184 23.58 -24.39 1.52
N LYS A 185 24.15 -24.61 0.34
CA LYS A 185 23.45 -25.32 -0.75
C LYS A 185 23.10 -26.75 -0.36
N ARG A 186 24.05 -27.49 0.25
CA ARG A 186 23.82 -28.85 0.73
C ARG A 186 22.71 -28.89 1.78
N GLN A 187 22.78 -28.01 2.78
CA GLN A 187 21.74 -27.89 3.79
C GLN A 187 20.35 -27.66 3.19
N LEU A 188 20.23 -26.77 2.20
CA LEU A 188 18.95 -26.49 1.54
C LEU A 188 18.40 -27.70 0.76
N LEU A 189 19.27 -28.52 0.18
CA LEU A 189 18.90 -29.75 -0.54
C LEU A 189 18.38 -30.81 0.41
N GLU A 190 19.00 -30.98 1.58
CA GLU A 190 18.55 -31.93 2.61
C GLU A 190 17.10 -31.63 3.06
N PHE A 191 16.72 -30.36 3.10
CA PHE A 191 15.34 -29.95 3.40
C PHE A 191 14.36 -30.06 2.21
N CYS A 192 14.84 -30.42 1.02
CA CYS A 192 14.02 -30.62 -0.18
C CYS A 192 13.67 -32.08 -0.47
N GLU A 193 14.35 -33.03 0.18
CA GLU A 193 14.01 -34.46 0.16
C GLU A 193 12.67 -34.71 0.89
#